data_AF-A0A2P4S3C5-F1
#
_entry.id   AF-A0A2P4S3C5-F1
#
_cell.length_a   1.000
_cell.length_b   1.000
_cell.length_c   1.000
_cell.angle_alpha   90.00
_cell.angle_beta   90.00
_cell.angle_gamma   90.00
#
_symmetry.space_group_name_H-M   'P 1'
#
loop_
_entity.id
_entity.type
_entity.pdbx_description
1 polymer ?
#
loop_
_entity_poly.entity_id
_entity_poly.type
_entity_poly.pdbx_seq_one_letter_code
_entity_poly.pdbx_strand_id
1 'polypeptide(L)'
;MWGTNSAQFLKHTRRRKLTVEDFNRALRWSNVEALCGFGSGEAPSLRDADQCPPERAVPLADLALHTNIPKGCAPPAVRVHVSYLDGKGNVEPQGA
;
A
#
# COMPACT_ATOMS: atom_id res chain seq x y z
N MET A 1 -5.82 -15.26 16.48
CA MET A 1 -4.56 -14.59 16.91
C MET A 1 -3.75 -14.06 15.72
N TRP A 2 -4.41 -13.44 14.72
CA TRP A 2 -3.77 -12.96 13.47
C TRP A 2 -3.57 -11.45 13.46
N GLY A 3 -4.49 -10.70 14.09
CA GLY A 3 -4.42 -9.23 14.19
C GLY A 3 -3.23 -8.72 15.02
N THR A 4 -2.72 -9.51 15.95
CA THR A 4 -1.49 -9.18 16.71
C THR A 4 -0.23 -9.32 15.85
N ASN A 5 -0.18 -10.33 14.98
CA ASN A 5 0.96 -10.59 14.11
C ASN A 5 1.01 -9.58 12.94
N SER A 6 -0.13 -9.17 12.38
CA SER A 6 -0.16 -8.13 11.34
C SER A 6 0.39 -6.78 11.83
N ALA A 7 0.10 -6.39 13.07
CA ALA A 7 0.66 -5.20 13.69
C ALA A 7 2.19 -5.25 13.87
N GLN A 8 2.78 -6.44 14.03
CA GLN A 8 4.23 -6.59 14.07
C GLN A 8 4.85 -6.28 12.69
N PHE A 9 4.29 -6.78 11.60
CA PHE A 9 4.77 -6.47 10.25
C PHE A 9 4.65 -4.97 9.91
N LEU A 10 3.58 -4.32 10.36
CA LEU A 10 3.44 -2.87 10.24
C LEU A 10 4.61 -2.12 10.91
N LYS A 11 4.91 -2.47 12.17
CA LYS A 11 6.01 -1.86 12.93
C LYS A 11 7.36 -2.06 12.25
N HIS A 12 7.64 -3.28 11.75
CA HIS A 12 8.90 -3.58 11.09
C HIS A 12 9.07 -2.89 9.73
N THR A 13 7.98 -2.57 9.04
CA THR A 13 8.03 -1.81 7.77
C THR A 13 8.12 -0.29 7.96
N ARG A 14 8.12 0.20 9.21
CA ARG A 14 8.12 1.64 9.57
C ARG A 14 6.96 2.43 8.93
N ARG A 15 5.86 1.75 8.58
CA ARG A 15 4.64 2.38 8.06
C ARG A 15 3.69 2.70 9.23
N ARG A 16 2.81 3.69 9.04
CA ARG A 16 1.78 4.07 10.03
C ARG A 16 0.40 3.49 9.74
N LYS A 17 0.14 3.12 8.47
CA LYS A 17 -1.14 2.59 8.00
C LYS A 17 -1.01 1.10 7.78
N LEU A 18 -1.89 0.33 8.43
CA LEU A 18 -2.01 -1.10 8.22
C LEU A 18 -2.56 -1.38 6.82
N THR A 19 -1.93 -2.30 6.10
CA THR A 19 -2.28 -2.69 4.74
C THR A 19 -2.66 -4.16 4.65
N VAL A 20 -3.33 -4.56 3.57
CA VAL A 20 -3.66 -5.97 3.32
C VAL A 20 -2.39 -6.83 3.21
N GLU A 21 -1.26 -6.25 2.79
CA GLU A 21 0.03 -6.95 2.78
C GLU A 21 0.49 -7.39 4.17
N ASP A 22 0.26 -6.57 5.20
CA ASP A 22 0.64 -6.88 6.58
C ASP A 22 -0.19 -8.06 7.12
N PHE A 23 -1.48 -8.12 6.76
CA PHE A 23 -2.34 -9.27 7.04
C PHE A 23 -1.91 -10.51 6.27
N ASN A 24 -1.69 -10.39 4.95
CA ASN A 24 -1.29 -11.51 4.11
C ASN A 24 0.06 -12.09 4.53
N ARG A 25 0.97 -11.27 5.06
CA ARG A 25 2.23 -11.74 5.64
C ARG A 25 2.00 -12.51 6.95
N ALA A 26 1.11 -12.04 7.81
CA ALA A 26 0.71 -12.77 9.01
C ALA A 26 -0.01 -14.09 8.69
N LEU A 27 -0.85 -14.11 7.66
CA LEU A 27 -1.56 -15.31 7.20
C LEU A 27 -0.56 -16.40 6.78
N ARG A 28 0.38 -16.02 5.92
CA ARG A 28 1.45 -16.92 5.47
C ARG A 28 2.35 -17.41 6.59
N TRP A 29 2.69 -16.54 7.55
CA TRP A 29 3.52 -16.94 8.70
C TRP A 29 2.84 -18.04 9.53
N SER A 30 1.53 -18.00 9.62
CA SER A 30 0.74 -18.98 10.38
C SER A 30 0.14 -20.07 9.47
N ASN A 31 0.76 -20.32 8.31
CA ASN A 31 0.41 -21.37 7.34
C ASN A 31 -1.06 -21.35 6.89
N VAL A 32 -1.66 -20.16 6.80
CA VAL A 32 -2.99 -19.97 6.20
C VAL A 32 -2.87 -19.25 4.88
N GLU A 33 -3.77 -19.61 3.98
CA GLU A 33 -3.88 -19.05 2.65
C GLU A 33 -4.07 -17.52 2.71
N ALA A 34 -3.43 -16.82 1.77
CA ALA A 34 -3.51 -15.38 1.70
C ALA A 34 -4.84 -14.92 1.10
N LEU A 35 -5.31 -13.74 1.53
CA LEU A 35 -6.47 -13.11 0.92
C LEU A 35 -6.11 -12.60 -0.48
N CYS A 36 -6.95 -12.95 -1.45
CA CYS A 36 -6.84 -12.53 -2.85
C CYS A 36 -7.95 -11.52 -3.18
N GLY A 37 -7.81 -10.79 -4.30
CA GLY A 37 -8.81 -9.80 -4.74
C GLY A 37 -8.69 -8.41 -4.10
N PHE A 38 -7.66 -8.17 -3.29
CA PHE A 38 -7.37 -6.88 -2.67
C PHE A 38 -6.12 -6.24 -3.28
N GLY A 39 -6.16 -4.94 -3.57
CA GLY A 39 -5.04 -4.21 -4.17
C GLY A 39 -5.33 -3.60 -5.54
N SER A 40 -6.60 -3.56 -5.97
CA SER A 40 -7.01 -2.73 -7.11
C SER A 40 -6.61 -1.27 -6.89
N GLY A 41 -6.23 -0.59 -7.97
CA GLY A 41 -5.99 0.87 -7.95
C GLY A 41 -7.27 1.66 -7.69
N GLU A 42 -8.44 1.04 -7.89
CA GLU A 42 -9.72 1.59 -7.50
C GLU A 42 -9.93 1.38 -5.99
N ALA A 43 -10.26 2.46 -5.28
CA ALA A 43 -10.55 2.37 -3.85
C ALA A 43 -11.76 1.44 -3.65
N PRO A 44 -11.64 0.37 -2.85
CA PRO A 44 -12.77 -0.52 -2.62
C PRO A 44 -13.90 0.27 -1.97
N SER A 45 -15.10 0.16 -2.52
CA SER A 45 -16.28 0.70 -1.85
C SER A 45 -16.54 -0.13 -0.60
N LEU A 46 -16.23 0.41 0.58
CA LEU A 46 -16.64 -0.20 1.84
C LEU A 46 -18.16 -0.01 1.95
N ARG A 47 -18.92 -1.06 1.64
CA ARG A 47 -20.38 -1.08 1.73
C ARG A 47 -20.81 -2.19 2.67
N ASP A 48 -21.94 -1.98 3.33
CA ASP A 48 -22.57 -3.00 4.15
C ASP A 48 -22.93 -4.22 3.30
N ALA A 49 -22.88 -5.42 3.88
CA ALA A 49 -23.08 -6.68 3.18
C ALA A 49 -24.43 -6.76 2.43
N ASP A 50 -25.44 -6.04 2.90
CA ASP A 50 -26.79 -5.97 2.32
C ASP A 50 -26.87 -5.12 1.03
N GLN A 51 -25.79 -4.41 0.69
CA GLN A 51 -25.72 -3.51 -0.47
C GLN A 51 -24.64 -3.95 -1.46
N CYS A 52 -24.28 -5.24 -1.46
CA CYS A 52 -23.33 -5.79 -2.41
C CYS A 52 -23.81 -5.52 -3.85
N PRO A 53 -23.16 -4.61 -4.60
CA PRO A 53 -23.56 -4.34 -5.96
C PRO A 53 -23.30 -5.59 -6.81
N PRO A 54 -24.14 -5.85 -7.83
CA PRO A 54 -23.88 -6.95 -8.75
C PRO A 54 -22.50 -6.75 -9.40
N GLU A 55 -21.72 -7.84 -9.44
CA GLU A 55 -20.44 -7.85 -10.12
C GLU A 55 -20.65 -7.51 -11.60
N ARG A 56 -20.05 -6.42 -12.05
CA ARG A 56 -20.12 -6.02 -13.45
C ARG A 56 -19.07 -6.79 -14.24
N ALA A 57 -19.51 -7.69 -15.10
CA ALA A 57 -18.62 -8.34 -16.05
C ALA A 57 -17.98 -7.30 -16.99
N VAL A 58 -16.66 -7.40 -17.16
CA VAL A 58 -15.90 -6.60 -18.12
C VAL A 58 -15.48 -7.53 -19.26
N PRO A 59 -15.77 -7.19 -20.53
CA PRO A 59 -15.35 -8.00 -21.67
C PRO A 59 -13.81 -8.12 -21.73
N LEU A 60 -13.32 -9.32 -22.03
CA LEU A 60 -11.88 -9.57 -22.12
C LEU A 60 -11.20 -8.70 -23.20
N ALA A 61 -11.89 -8.44 -24.31
CA ALA A 61 -11.41 -7.57 -25.37
C ALA A 61 -11.17 -6.13 -24.87
N ASP A 62 -12.11 -5.59 -24.08
CA ASP A 62 -12.00 -4.24 -23.52
C ASP A 62 -10.84 -4.14 -22.53
N LEU A 63 -10.62 -5.21 -21.74
CA LEU A 63 -9.48 -5.29 -20.82
C LEU A 63 -8.15 -5.39 -21.58
N ALA A 64 -8.10 -6.16 -22.67
CA ALA A 64 -6.90 -6.34 -23.48
C ALA A 64 -6.52 -5.08 -24.30
N LEU A 65 -7.52 -4.31 -24.72
CA LEU A 65 -7.34 -3.05 -25.46
C LEU A 65 -7.06 -1.86 -24.54
N HIS A 66 -7.09 -2.05 -23.22
CA HIS A 66 -6.95 -0.97 -22.25
C HIS A 66 -5.55 -0.34 -22.32
N THR A 67 -5.48 0.96 -22.62
CA THR A 67 -4.22 1.69 -22.82
C THR A 67 -3.70 2.42 -21.57
N ASN A 68 -4.37 2.29 -20.43
CA ASN A 68 -3.91 2.86 -19.15
C ASN A 68 -2.77 2.04 -18.55
N ILE A 69 -1.61 2.10 -19.19
CA ILE A 69 -0.37 1.51 -18.68
C ILE A 69 -0.02 2.25 -17.38
N PRO A 70 0.14 1.56 -16.23
CA PRO A 70 0.52 2.20 -14.99
C PRO A 70 1.86 2.90 -15.18
N LYS A 71 1.89 4.21 -14.90
CA LYS A 71 3.13 4.99 -14.96
C LYS A 71 4.07 4.44 -13.90
N GLY A 72 5.29 4.09 -14.31
CA GLY A 72 6.34 3.68 -13.39
C GLY A 72 6.65 4.79 -12.38
N CYS A 73 6.99 4.40 -11.15
CA CYS A 73 7.57 5.33 -10.20
C CYS A 73 9.03 5.60 -10.59
N ALA A 74 9.50 6.84 -10.43
CA ALA A 74 10.93 7.14 -10.57
C ALA A 74 11.74 6.29 -9.57
N PRO A 75 12.99 5.91 -9.91
CA PRO A 75 13.84 5.18 -8.99
C PRO A 75 14.07 6.00 -7.71
N PRO A 76 14.21 5.33 -6.55
CA PRO A 76 14.45 6.04 -5.29
C PRO A 76 15.77 6.80 -5.37
N ALA A 77 15.73 8.09 -5.07
CA ALA A 77 16.91 8.95 -4.96
C ALA A 77 17.05 9.45 -3.52
N VAL A 78 18.28 9.46 -3.01
CA VAL A 78 18.60 9.96 -1.67
C VAL A 78 19.13 11.39 -1.80
N ARG A 79 18.45 12.34 -1.14
CA ARG A 79 18.95 13.71 -0.96
C ARG A 79 19.47 13.86 0.46
N VAL A 80 20.66 14.44 0.61
CA VAL A 80 21.31 14.65 1.90
C VAL A 80 21.43 16.15 2.15
N HIS A 81 20.98 16.59 3.32
CA HIS A 81 21.10 17.96 3.79
C HIS A 81 21.58 17.96 5.24
N VAL A 82 22.27 19.03 5.63
CA VAL A 82 22.65 19.25 7.03
C VAL A 82 21.42 19.76 7.77
N SER A 83 20.92 19.01 8.76
CA SER A 83 19.78 19.44 9.58
C SER A 83 20.19 20.22 10.82
N TYR A 84 21.42 20.01 11.29
CA TYR A 84 21.94 20.63 12.50
C TYR A 84 23.46 20.81 12.38
N LEU A 85 23.97 21.99 12.71
CA LEU A 85 25.40 22.29 12.77
C LEU A 85 25.63 23.24 13.94
N ASP A 86 26.64 22.96 14.76
CA ASP A 86 27.07 23.84 15.87
C ASP A 86 25.92 24.28 16.79
N GLY A 87 25.12 23.33 17.27
CA GLY A 87 24.05 23.64 18.21
C GLY A 87 22.83 24.35 17.60
N LYS A 88 22.84 24.67 16.29
CA LYS A 88 21.74 25.34 15.59
C LYS A 88 21.13 24.48 14.50
N GLY A 89 19.80 24.53 14.45
CA GLY A 89 19.01 23.93 13.38
C GLY A 89 19.26 24.63 12.06
N ASN A 90 19.28 23.85 10.99
CA ASN A 90 19.35 24.38 9.64
C ASN A 90 18.06 25.11 9.28
N VAL A 91 18.18 26.37 8.86
CA VAL A 91 17.06 27.22 8.44
C VAL A 91 16.90 27.24 6.91
N GLU A 92 17.92 26.77 6.18
CA GLU A 92 17.90 26.71 4.72
C GLU A 92 16.81 25.74 4.23
N PRO A 93 16.08 26.08 3.16
CA PRO A 93 15.05 25.22 2.59
C PRO A 93 15.68 23.92 2.08
N GLN A 94 15.35 22.80 2.75
CA GLN A 94 15.69 21.46 2.29
C GLN A 94 14.68 21.05 1.20
N GLY A 95 14.96 21.44 -0.05
CA GLY A 95 14.35 21.02 -1.33
C GLY A 95 12.90 20.51 -1.36
N ALA A 96 12.10 21.11 -2.27
CA ALA A 96 10.76 20.63 -2.66
C ALA A 96 10.75 19.20 -3.25
#